data_AF-A0AAW1UM21-F1
#
_entry.id   AF-A0AAW1UM21-F1
#
_cell.length_a   1.000
_cell.length_b   1.000
_cell.length_c   1.000
_cell.angle_alpha   90.00
_cell.angle_beta   90.00
_cell.angle_gamma   90.00
#
_symmetry.space_group_name_H-M   'P 1'
#
loop_
_entity.id
_entity.type
_entity.pdbx_description
1 polymer ?
#
loop_
_entity_poly.entity_id
_entity_poly.type
_entity_poly.pdbx_seq_one_letter_code
_entity_poly.pdbx_strand_id
1 'polypeptide(L)'
;MDSLPRNEFINVYVRNLRECAEVCQKCTSSNSNSNCKYGGLYREEDCPNGKKTCYRMSYTLNGEKVYQRGCNNDNFCNSQRQRSDIQVLQCYQCTEYFCNTGTLI
;
A
#
# COMPACT_ATOMS: atom_id res chain seq x y z
N MET A 1 19.73 -12.21 34.98
CA MET A 1 20.36 -10.93 34.67
C MET A 1 21.55 -11.24 33.78
N ASP A 2 21.57 -10.71 32.56
CA ASP A 2 22.82 -10.30 31.92
C ASP A 2 22.50 -9.28 30.83
N SER A 3 23.11 -8.11 30.99
CA SER A 3 23.04 -6.94 30.13
C SER A 3 23.88 -7.16 28.88
N LEU A 4 23.28 -7.05 27.69
CA LEU A 4 24.04 -6.71 26.50
C LEU A 4 24.34 -5.21 26.49
N PRO A 5 25.61 -4.81 26.35
CA PRO A 5 26.05 -3.43 26.45
C PRO A 5 25.65 -2.60 25.23
N ARG A 6 25.40 -1.32 25.51
CA ARG A 6 25.24 -0.22 24.56
C ARG A 6 26.48 -0.11 23.66
N ASN A 7 26.26 0.20 22.38
CA ASN A 7 27.23 0.45 21.30
C ASN A 7 27.73 -0.77 20.51
N GLU A 8 26.83 -1.42 19.77
CA GLU A 8 27.15 -1.61 18.36
C GLU A 8 26.57 -0.42 17.61
N PHE A 9 27.45 0.27 16.91
CA PHE A 9 27.20 1.49 16.18
C PHE A 9 25.84 1.43 15.49
N ILE A 10 24.97 2.31 15.95
CA ILE A 10 23.82 2.80 15.22
C ILE A 10 24.37 3.29 13.87
N ASN A 11 24.50 2.38 12.90
CA ASN A 11 24.40 2.70 11.49
C ASN A 11 22.92 2.99 11.23
N VAL A 12 22.39 3.99 11.95
CA VAL A 12 21.41 4.90 11.35
C VAL A 12 22.24 5.56 10.27
N TYR A 13 22.32 4.87 9.13
CA TYR A 13 22.17 5.57 7.88
C TYR A 13 21.06 6.55 8.16
N VAL A 14 21.44 7.81 8.26
CA VAL A 14 20.55 8.92 7.96
C VAL A 14 20.01 8.55 6.60
N ARG A 15 18.88 7.82 6.59
CA ARG A 15 18.02 7.76 5.43
C ARG A 15 17.70 9.23 5.27
N ASN A 16 18.39 9.84 4.31
CA ASN A 16 18.08 11.16 3.79
C ASN A 16 16.57 11.30 3.90
N LEU A 17 16.12 12.38 4.54
CA LEU A 17 14.74 12.84 4.53
C LEU A 17 14.24 12.80 3.08
N ARG A 18 13.75 11.64 2.65
CA ARG A 18 13.28 11.39 1.30
C ARG A 18 11.79 11.64 1.35
N GLU A 19 11.45 12.72 0.69
CA GLU A 19 10.13 13.29 0.54
C GLU A 19 9.08 12.18 0.33
N CYS A 20 8.15 12.11 1.29
CA CYS A 20 6.78 11.61 1.19
C CYS A 20 6.49 10.42 0.23
N ALA A 21 6.09 9.31 0.87
CA ALA A 21 5.52 8.08 0.28
C ALA A 21 6.39 7.36 -0.76
N GLU A 22 7.59 6.96 -0.34
CA GLU A 22 8.40 6.01 -1.12
C GLU A 22 8.07 4.54 -0.84
N VAL A 23 7.27 4.18 0.17
CA VAL A 23 6.99 2.77 0.50
C VAL A 23 5.51 2.53 0.80
N CYS A 24 4.91 1.57 0.08
CA CYS A 24 3.52 1.16 0.26
C CYS A 24 3.41 -0.37 0.39
N GLN A 25 2.28 -0.86 0.92
CA GLN A 25 1.92 -2.28 0.77
C GLN A 25 1.53 -2.56 -0.68
N LYS A 26 1.99 -3.70 -1.22
CA LYS A 26 1.55 -4.20 -2.52
C LYS A 26 0.96 -5.59 -2.42
N CYS A 27 -0.26 -5.74 -2.93
CA CYS A 27 -0.93 -7.03 -3.01
C CYS A 27 -2.08 -6.97 -4.02
N THR A 28 -2.48 -8.14 -4.53
CA THR A 28 -3.72 -8.33 -5.30
C THR A 28 -4.30 -9.69 -4.95
N SER A 29 -5.59 -9.75 -4.66
CA SER A 29 -6.25 -11.00 -4.27
C SER A 29 -7.76 -10.92 -4.51
N SER A 30 -8.34 -11.99 -5.07
CA SER A 30 -9.80 -12.20 -5.10
C SER A 30 -10.32 -12.95 -3.87
N ASN A 31 -9.43 -13.47 -3.02
CA ASN A 31 -9.80 -14.13 -1.77
C ASN A 31 -10.25 -13.09 -0.71
N SER A 32 -11.50 -13.21 -0.26
CA SER A 32 -12.13 -12.35 0.75
C SER A 32 -11.55 -12.48 2.16
N ASN A 33 -10.79 -13.55 2.42
CA ASN A 33 -10.02 -13.77 3.65
C ASN A 33 -8.53 -13.41 3.52
N SER A 34 -8.13 -12.80 2.41
CA SER A 34 -6.72 -12.46 2.20
C SER A 34 -6.27 -11.35 3.13
N ASN A 35 -5.00 -11.41 3.54
CA ASN A 35 -4.34 -10.30 4.20
C ASN A 35 -4.48 -9.01 3.37
N CYS A 36 -4.65 -9.11 2.04
CA CYS A 36 -4.76 -7.96 1.14
C CYS A 36 -6.04 -7.16 1.41
N LYS A 37 -7.09 -7.83 1.90
CA LYS A 37 -8.27 -7.16 2.43
C LYS A 37 -8.01 -6.56 3.81
N TYR A 38 -7.40 -7.31 4.73
CA TYR A 38 -7.30 -6.91 6.15
C TYR A 38 -6.08 -6.04 6.50
N GLY A 39 -5.15 -5.81 5.57
CA GLY A 39 -3.94 -5.03 5.82
C GLY A 39 -2.89 -5.79 6.63
N GLY A 40 -2.79 -7.12 6.45
CA GLY A 40 -1.73 -7.94 7.05
C GLY A 40 -0.35 -7.64 6.46
N LEU A 41 0.70 -8.28 6.99
CA LEU A 41 2.09 -8.10 6.52
C LEU A 41 2.22 -8.52 5.04
N TYR A 42 2.37 -7.55 4.15
CA TYR A 42 2.80 -7.75 2.76
C TYR A 42 4.18 -7.17 2.54
N ARG A 43 4.81 -7.63 1.46
CA ARG A 43 6.04 -7.04 0.93
C ARG A 43 5.87 -5.52 0.80
N GLU A 44 6.76 -4.82 1.47
CA GLU A 44 7.04 -3.41 1.25
C GLU A 44 7.60 -3.28 -0.18
N GLU A 45 7.02 -2.38 -0.95
CA GLU A 45 7.57 -2.03 -2.26
C GLU A 45 7.93 -0.56 -2.26
N ASP A 46 9.18 -0.27 -2.66
CA ASP A 46 9.61 1.07 -2.98
C ASP A 46 8.83 1.56 -4.21
N CYS A 47 8.10 2.65 -4.07
CA CYS A 47 7.34 3.22 -5.16
C CYS A 47 8.28 3.72 -6.25
N PRO A 48 8.05 3.34 -7.53
CA PRO A 48 8.90 3.81 -8.61
C PRO A 48 8.75 5.32 -8.80
N ASN A 49 9.85 5.97 -9.20
CA ASN A 49 9.95 7.43 -9.38
C ASN A 49 8.69 8.03 -10.02
N GLY A 50 8.08 9.01 -9.34
CA GLY A 50 6.87 9.71 -9.77
C GLY A 50 5.57 9.22 -9.13
N LYS A 51 5.55 8.03 -8.50
CA LYS A 51 4.38 7.52 -7.76
C LYS A 51 4.51 7.82 -6.26
N LYS A 52 4.02 8.99 -5.83
CA LYS A 52 4.12 9.46 -4.43
C LYS A 52 2.87 9.16 -3.58
N THR A 53 1.97 8.30 -4.04
CA THR A 53 0.67 8.09 -3.38
C THR A 53 0.39 6.60 -3.23
N CYS A 54 0.21 6.12 -2.01
CA CYS A 54 -0.26 4.77 -1.76
C CYS A 54 -1.77 4.68 -2.02
N TYR A 55 -2.23 3.53 -2.48
CA TYR A 55 -3.65 3.24 -2.59
C TYR A 55 -4.01 1.86 -2.03
N ARG A 56 -5.27 1.73 -1.63
CA ARG A 56 -5.95 0.46 -1.40
C ARG A 56 -7.34 0.54 -2.02
N MET A 57 -7.76 -0.50 -2.70
CA MET A 57 -9.06 -0.53 -3.37
C MET A 57 -9.69 -1.92 -3.37
N SER A 58 -11.02 -1.94 -3.40
CA SER A 58 -11.82 -3.11 -3.76
C SER A 58 -12.64 -2.79 -5.00
N TYR A 59 -12.69 -3.74 -5.93
CA TYR A 59 -13.42 -3.60 -7.18
C TYR A 59 -13.96 -4.95 -7.63
N THR A 60 -14.93 -4.94 -8.54
CA THR A 60 -15.44 -6.14 -9.18
C THR A 60 -14.86 -6.24 -10.59
N LEU A 61 -14.32 -7.40 -10.94
CA LEU A 61 -13.86 -7.75 -12.30
C LEU A 61 -14.56 -9.05 -12.69
N ASN A 62 -15.32 -9.05 -13.79
CA ASN A 62 -16.10 -10.21 -14.25
C ASN A 62 -17.02 -10.83 -13.18
N GLY A 63 -17.59 -10.01 -12.29
CA GLY A 63 -18.45 -10.46 -11.19
C GLY A 63 -17.71 -10.93 -9.93
N GLU A 64 -16.37 -11.02 -9.96
CA GLU A 64 -15.56 -11.38 -8.79
C GLU A 64 -15.01 -10.14 -8.08
N LYS A 65 -15.09 -10.14 -6.74
CA LYS A 65 -14.53 -9.07 -5.91
C LYS A 65 -13.01 -9.25 -5.77
N VAL A 66 -12.27 -8.21 -6.10
CA VAL A 66 -10.81 -8.15 -6.04
C VAL A 66 -10.39 -7.04 -5.08
N TYR A 67 -9.37 -7.34 -4.27
CA TYR A 67 -8.71 -6.42 -3.36
C TYR A 67 -7.30 -6.13 -3.86
N GLN A 68 -6.92 -4.86 -3.92
CA GLN A 68 -5.63 -4.45 -4.44
C GLN A 68 -5.02 -3.31 -3.61
N ARG A 69 -3.69 -3.35 -3.43
CA ARG A 69 -2.88 -2.30 -2.82
C ARG A 69 -1.63 -2.06 -3.65
N GLY A 70 -1.14 -0.82 -3.65
CA GLY A 70 0.14 -0.48 -4.25
C GLY A 70 0.43 1.02 -4.24
N CYS A 71 1.41 1.42 -5.05
CA CYS A 71 1.77 2.81 -5.31
C CYS A 71 1.10 3.33 -6.59
N ASN A 72 0.74 4.62 -6.59
CA ASN A 72 0.23 5.32 -7.76
C ASN A 72 0.52 6.82 -7.75
N ASN A 73 0.05 7.48 -8.80
CA ASN A 73 -0.01 8.93 -8.90
C ASN A 73 -1.33 9.46 -8.31
N ASP A 74 -1.37 10.77 -8.10
CA ASP A 74 -2.58 11.48 -7.74
C ASP A 74 -3.67 11.26 -8.81
N ASN A 75 -4.93 11.12 -8.39
CA ASN A 75 -6.12 10.79 -9.21
C ASN A 75 -6.33 9.34 -9.68
N PHE A 76 -5.53 8.36 -9.25
CA PHE A 76 -5.77 6.97 -9.65
C PHE A 76 -7.19 6.46 -9.30
N CYS A 77 -7.68 6.70 -8.09
CA CYS A 77 -9.01 6.23 -7.70
C CYS A 77 -10.13 6.81 -8.57
N ASN A 78 -9.97 8.07 -9.00
CA ASN A 78 -10.91 8.72 -9.92
C ASN A 78 -10.83 8.10 -11.32
N SER A 79 -9.63 7.78 -11.81
CA SER A 79 -9.44 7.14 -13.11
C SER A 79 -10.03 5.72 -13.20
N GLN A 80 -9.92 4.91 -12.13
CA GLN A 80 -10.43 3.54 -12.15
C GLN A 80 -11.96 3.47 -12.14
N ARG A 81 -12.65 4.49 -11.59
CA ARG A 81 -14.12 4.57 -11.62
C ARG A 81 -14.70 4.73 -13.02
N GLN A 82 -13.89 5.10 -14.01
CA GLN A 82 -14.33 5.37 -15.39
C GLN A 82 -14.12 4.19 -16.34
N ARG A 83 -13.56 3.07 -15.85
CA ARG A 83 -13.32 1.87 -16.67
C ARG A 83 -14.57 0.99 -16.73
N SER A 84 -15.01 0.63 -17.94
CA SER A 84 -16.25 -0.13 -18.16
C SER A 84 -16.19 -1.59 -17.69
N ASP A 85 -14.99 -2.15 -17.60
CA ASP A 85 -14.70 -3.53 -17.18
C ASP A 85 -14.52 -3.69 -15.66
N ILE A 86 -14.47 -2.57 -14.93
CA ILE A 86 -14.16 -2.54 -13.49
C ILE A 86 -15.22 -1.72 -12.76
N GLN A 87 -15.96 -2.37 -11.87
CA GLN A 87 -16.82 -1.64 -10.93
C GLN A 87 -16.05 -1.39 -9.64
N VAL A 88 -15.54 -0.16 -9.46
CA VAL A 88 -14.86 0.22 -8.21
C VAL A 88 -15.86 0.31 -7.08
N LEU A 89 -15.67 -0.48 -6.01
CA LEU A 89 -16.53 -0.49 -4.83
C LEU A 89 -16.02 0.50 -3.79
N GLN A 90 -14.72 0.42 -3.46
CA GLN A 90 -14.07 1.32 -2.52
C GLN A 90 -12.66 1.62 -3.02
N CYS A 91 -12.22 2.86 -2.89
CA CYS A 91 -10.86 3.25 -3.25
C CYS A 91 -10.40 4.35 -2.30
N TYR A 92 -9.23 4.15 -1.69
CA TYR A 92 -8.61 5.06 -0.75
C TYR A 92 -7.18 5.35 -1.21
N GLN A 93 -6.78 6.62 -1.13
CA GLN A 93 -5.42 7.08 -1.45
C GLN A 93 -4.88 7.91 -0.30
N CYS A 94 -3.56 7.87 -0.12
CA CYS A 94 -2.87 8.60 0.92
C CYS A 94 -1.38 8.77 0.55
N THR A 95 -0.75 9.81 1.07
CA THR A 95 0.62 10.23 0.71
C THR A 95 1.64 10.00 1.84
N GLU A 96 1.21 9.34 2.91
CA GLU A 96 2.07 9.01 4.05
C GLU A 96 2.73 7.63 3.87
N TYR A 97 3.84 7.41 4.58
CA TYR A 97 4.52 6.11 4.57
C TYR A 97 3.56 5.00 4.99
N PHE A 98 3.41 3.96 4.16
CA PHE A 98 2.66 2.74 4.51
C PHE A 98 1.20 3.00 4.96
N CYS A 99 0.62 4.12 4.53
CA CYS A 99 -0.71 4.56 4.93
C CYS A 99 -1.84 3.75 4.30
N ASN A 100 -1.54 2.96 3.27
CA ASN A 100 -2.48 2.03 2.66
C ASN A 100 -2.61 0.72 3.46
N THR A 101 -2.42 0.76 4.78
CA THR A 101 -2.65 -0.33 5.72
C THR A 101 -4.07 -0.32 6.29
N GLY A 102 -4.54 -1.46 6.80
CA GLY A 102 -5.87 -1.61 7.41
C GLY A 102 -6.95 -2.15 6.47
N THR A 103 -8.11 -2.48 7.03
CA THR A 103 -9.14 -3.30 6.37
C THR A 103 -9.92 -2.58 5.26
N LEU A 104 -10.14 -3.28 4.15
CA LEU A 104 -11.07 -2.91 3.08
C LEU A 104 -12.40 -3.65 3.26
N ILE A 105 -13.52 -2.98 2.95
CA ILE A 105 -14.86 -3.58 2.98
C ILE A 105 -15.05 -4.42 1.72
#